data_AF-A0A7W1SS44-F1
#
_entry.id   AF-A0A7W1SS44-F1
#
_cell.length_a   1.000
_cell.length_b   1.000
_cell.length_c   1.000
_cell.angle_alpha   90.00
_cell.angle_beta   90.00
_cell.angle_gamma   90.00
#
_symmetry.space_group_name_H-M   'P 1'
#
loop_
_entity.id
_entity.type
_entity.pdbx_description
1 polymer ?
#
loop_
_entity_poly.entity_id
_entity_poly.type
_entity_poly.pdbx_seq_one_letter_code
_entity_poly.pdbx_strand_id
1 'polypeptide(L)'
;MKKLLLIALVAITAVSCQKQPEAEVSADKKEVETNEMIQFSNSSVDAHSFLWNFGDGETSTEKNPSKSYDKAGTYSVKMIASSKNGKKDDEAVITITVKA
;
A
#
# COMPACT_ATOMS: atom_id res chain seq x y z
N MET A 1 -24.21 -40.35 -35.93
CA MET A 1 -22.76 -40.65 -35.91
C MET A 1 -22.02 -39.38 -35.52
N LYS A 2 -21.42 -39.35 -34.31
CA LYS A 2 -20.66 -38.21 -33.78
C LYS A 2 -19.37 -38.05 -34.59
N LYS A 3 -19.13 -36.88 -35.20
CA LYS A 3 -17.79 -36.47 -35.64
C LYS A 3 -17.28 -35.43 -34.65
N LEU A 4 -16.41 -35.90 -33.76
CA LEU A 4 -15.58 -35.13 -32.86
C LEU A 4 -14.54 -34.39 -33.70
N LEU A 5 -14.50 -33.06 -33.62
CA LEU A 5 -13.37 -32.27 -34.10
C LEU A 5 -12.83 -31.49 -32.91
N LEU A 6 -11.60 -31.83 -32.56
CA LEU A 6 -10.80 -31.34 -31.45
C LEU A 6 -9.93 -30.16 -31.92
N ILE A 7 -9.81 -29.15 -31.04
CA ILE A 7 -8.69 -28.18 -30.91
C ILE A 7 -8.81 -26.98 -31.88
N ALA A 8 -8.86 -25.71 -31.46
CA ALA A 8 -7.97 -25.07 -30.49
C ALA A 8 -8.69 -24.31 -29.37
N LEU A 9 -8.27 -24.65 -28.16
CA LEU A 9 -8.48 -23.92 -26.93
C LEU A 9 -7.88 -22.52 -27.10
N VAL A 10 -8.71 -21.50 -27.33
CA VAL A 10 -8.33 -20.16 -26.90
C VAL A 10 -8.25 -20.27 -25.39
N ALA A 11 -7.03 -20.27 -24.86
CA ALA A 11 -6.81 -20.08 -23.44
C ALA A 11 -7.42 -18.72 -23.08
N ILE A 12 -8.69 -18.74 -22.66
CA ILE A 12 -9.20 -17.77 -21.71
C ILE A 12 -8.26 -17.97 -20.54
N THR A 13 -7.23 -17.12 -20.45
CA THR A 13 -6.39 -17.07 -19.26
C THR A 13 -7.38 -16.90 -18.14
N ALA A 14 -7.52 -17.92 -17.30
CA ALA A 14 -8.27 -17.82 -16.08
C ALA A 14 -7.86 -16.49 -15.46
N VAL A 15 -8.80 -15.56 -15.32
CA VAL A 15 -8.64 -14.45 -14.38
C VAL A 15 -8.52 -15.16 -13.05
N SER A 16 -7.27 -15.48 -12.71
CA SER A 16 -6.92 -16.16 -11.49
C SER A 16 -7.51 -15.29 -10.39
N CYS A 17 -8.36 -15.89 -9.57
CA CYS A 17 -8.87 -15.32 -8.33
C CYS A 17 -7.70 -15.11 -7.36
N GLN A 18 -6.71 -14.30 -7.74
CA GLN A 18 -5.65 -13.87 -6.86
C GLN A 18 -6.27 -12.84 -5.93
N LYS A 19 -6.26 -13.12 -4.63
CA LYS A 19 -6.66 -12.16 -3.62
C LYS A 19 -5.86 -10.87 -3.84
N GLN A 20 -6.56 -9.75 -3.99
CA GLN A 20 -5.93 -8.44 -4.13
C GLN A 20 -5.45 -8.01 -2.74
N PRO A 21 -4.31 -7.31 -2.64
CA PRO A 21 -3.95 -6.64 -1.39
C PRO A 21 -5.12 -5.78 -0.91
N GLU A 22 -5.37 -5.77 0.39
CA GLU A 22 -6.27 -4.81 1.01
C GLU A 22 -5.39 -3.95 1.92
N ALA A 23 -5.09 -2.75 1.44
CA ALA A 23 -4.15 -1.85 2.09
C ALA A 23 -4.80 -1.23 3.32
N GLU A 24 -4.19 -1.42 4.48
CA GLU A 24 -4.67 -0.83 5.73
C GLU A 24 -3.51 -0.21 6.50
N VAL A 25 -3.66 1.07 6.81
CA VAL A 25 -2.66 1.88 7.50
C VAL A 25 -3.26 2.64 8.68
N SER A 26 -2.48 2.75 9.75
CA SER A 26 -2.75 3.64 10.86
C SER A 26 -1.46 4.32 11.32
N ALA A 27 -1.62 5.37 12.14
CA ALA A 27 -0.54 6.04 12.84
C ALA A 27 -0.94 6.15 14.31
N ASP A 28 0.05 6.10 15.21
CA ASP A 28 -0.17 6.30 16.65
C ASP A 28 -0.69 7.71 16.96
N LYS A 29 -0.26 8.71 16.16
CA LYS A 29 -0.68 10.11 16.25
C LYS A 29 -1.02 10.66 14.87
N LYS A 30 -2.05 11.51 14.81
CA LYS A 30 -2.44 12.24 13.58
C LYS A 30 -2.24 13.76 13.69
N GLU A 31 -2.02 14.25 14.91
CA GLU A 31 -1.61 15.62 15.19
C GLU A 31 -0.39 15.57 16.08
N VAL A 32 0.70 16.24 15.69
CA VAL A 32 1.98 16.26 16.41
C VAL A 32 2.65 17.62 16.29
N GLU A 33 3.67 17.88 17.11
CA GLU A 33 4.55 19.05 16.96
C GLU A 33 5.75 18.74 16.04
N THR A 34 6.46 19.77 15.59
CA THR A 34 7.68 19.59 14.78
C THR A 34 8.70 18.69 15.48
N ASN A 35 9.39 17.85 14.70
CA ASN A 35 10.38 16.86 15.14
C ASN A 35 9.86 15.77 16.09
N GLU A 36 8.56 15.71 16.36
CA GLU A 36 7.96 14.60 17.09
C GLU A 36 7.92 13.34 16.22
N MET A 37 8.26 12.20 16.81
CA MET A 37 8.26 10.90 16.12
C MET A 37 6.85 10.30 16.09
N ILE A 38 6.46 9.85 14.89
CA ILE A 38 5.21 9.16 14.59
C ILE A 38 5.54 7.73 14.18
N GLN A 39 4.80 6.77 14.74
CA GLN A 39 4.89 5.36 14.38
C GLN A 39 3.75 4.98 13.45
N PHE A 40 4.08 4.54 12.24
CA PHE A 40 3.10 4.02 11.29
C PHE A 40 2.97 2.50 11.42
N SER A 41 1.73 2.01 11.38
CA SER A 41 1.40 0.59 11.45
C SER A 41 0.66 0.15 10.21
N ASN A 42 1.09 -0.98 9.67
CA ASN A 42 0.53 -1.61 8.48
C ASN A 42 -0.18 -2.92 8.86
N SER A 43 -1.50 -2.93 8.67
CA SER A 43 -2.38 -4.09 8.90
C SER A 43 -2.83 -4.75 7.60
N SER A 44 -2.23 -4.38 6.46
CA SER A 44 -2.65 -4.85 5.14
C SER A 44 -2.62 -6.36 5.04
N VAL A 45 -3.62 -6.93 4.37
CA VAL A 45 -3.70 -8.36 4.06
C VAL A 45 -3.35 -8.62 2.60
N ASP A 46 -2.81 -9.81 2.32
CA ASP A 46 -2.43 -10.28 0.97
C ASP A 46 -1.39 -9.40 0.24
N ALA A 47 -0.68 -8.57 0.99
CA ALA A 47 0.44 -7.77 0.55
C ALA A 47 1.79 -8.43 0.88
N HIS A 48 2.80 -8.17 0.05
CA HIS A 48 4.16 -8.71 0.19
C HIS A 48 5.24 -7.63 0.25
N SER A 49 5.00 -6.49 -0.39
CA SER A 49 5.90 -5.33 -0.35
C SER A 49 5.12 -4.04 -0.17
N PHE A 50 5.81 -3.02 0.32
CA PHE A 50 5.23 -1.73 0.67
C PHE A 50 6.10 -0.60 0.16
N LEU A 51 5.46 0.48 -0.29
CA LEU A 51 6.11 1.74 -0.58
C LEU A 51 5.34 2.87 0.10
N TRP A 52 6.02 3.58 0.99
CA TRP A 52 5.53 4.75 1.68
C TRP A 52 6.01 6.01 0.98
N ASN A 53 5.11 6.98 0.84
CA ASN A 53 5.42 8.35 0.49
C ASN A 53 4.85 9.24 1.61
N PHE A 54 5.72 9.97 2.30
CA PHE A 54 5.34 10.76 3.47
C PHE A 54 4.80 12.16 3.11
N GLY A 55 4.76 12.52 1.82
CA GLY A 55 4.24 13.80 1.34
C GLY A 55 5.22 14.97 1.47
N ASP A 56 6.39 14.76 2.07
CA ASP A 56 7.49 15.72 2.19
C ASP A 56 8.63 15.47 1.18
N GLY A 57 8.48 14.44 0.34
CA GLY A 57 9.49 14.00 -0.62
C GLY A 57 10.30 12.78 -0.17
N GLU A 58 10.18 12.35 1.09
CA GLU A 58 10.81 11.13 1.57
C GLU A 58 9.91 9.90 1.40
N THR A 59 10.55 8.74 1.30
CA THR A 59 9.90 7.44 1.09
C THR A 59 10.50 6.35 1.96
N SER A 60 9.77 5.27 2.20
CA SER A 60 10.26 4.07 2.90
C SER A 60 9.69 2.79 2.29
N THR A 61 10.39 1.67 2.46
CA THR A 61 9.90 0.32 2.13
C THR A 61 9.74 -0.56 3.36
N GLU A 62 9.91 -0.01 4.55
CA GLU A 62 9.72 -0.74 5.80
C GLU A 62 8.25 -1.11 6.00
N LYS A 63 8.00 -2.21 6.72
CA LYS A 63 6.63 -2.63 7.01
C LYS A 63 5.90 -1.62 7.92
N ASN A 64 6.58 -1.16 8.96
CA ASN A 64 6.05 -0.25 9.99
C ASN A 64 7.11 0.85 10.26
N PRO A 65 7.24 1.87 9.40
CA PRO A 65 8.26 2.89 9.55
C PRO A 65 7.97 3.86 10.70
N SER A 66 9.04 4.49 11.20
CA SER A 66 8.97 5.70 12.01
C SER A 66 9.29 6.93 11.16
N LYS A 67 8.65 8.07 11.44
CA LYS A 67 8.89 9.32 10.70
C LYS A 67 8.61 10.54 11.59
N SER A 68 9.38 11.59 11.39
CA SER A 68 9.15 12.93 11.93
C SER A 68 9.22 13.97 10.81
N TYR A 69 8.64 15.14 11.05
CA TYR A 69 8.63 16.27 10.12
C TYR A 69 9.28 17.49 10.78
N ASP A 70 10.15 18.18 10.05
CA ASP A 70 10.88 19.36 10.53
C ASP A 70 10.08 20.67 10.38
N LYS A 71 8.98 20.63 9.64
CA LYS A 71 8.14 21.79 9.31
C LYS A 71 6.69 21.52 9.67
N ALA A 72 6.01 22.56 10.14
CA ALA A 72 4.57 22.54 10.32
C ALA A 72 3.86 22.46 8.96
N GLY A 73 2.73 21.76 8.93
CA GLY A 73 1.97 21.54 7.71
C GLY A 73 1.03 20.34 7.81
N THR A 74 0.30 20.10 6.73
CA THR A 74 -0.54 18.90 6.59
C THR A 74 0.08 18.00 5.54
N TYR A 75 0.41 16.78 5.93
CA TYR A 75 1.08 15.78 5.10
C TYR A 75 0.12 14.65 4.76
N SER A 76 -0.02 14.35 3.48
CA SER A 76 -0.77 13.19 3.00
C SER A 76 0.19 12.01 2.85
N VAL A 77 0.18 11.13 3.84
CA VAL A 77 1.00 9.92 3.84
C VAL A 77 0.27 8.84 3.05
N LYS A 78 0.91 8.38 1.98
CA LYS A 78 0.41 7.32 1.11
C LYS A 78 1.26 6.07 1.31
N MET A 79 0.60 4.93 1.47
CA MET A 79 1.24 3.61 1.39
C MET A 79 0.65 2.83 0.22
N ILE A 80 1.50 2.27 -0.63
CA ILE A 80 1.15 1.31 -1.68
C ILE A 80 1.52 -0.09 -1.18
N ALA A 81 0.56 -1.01 -1.17
CA ALA A 81 0.73 -2.40 -0.80
C ALA A 81 0.63 -3.28 -2.05
N SER A 82 1.70 -4.01 -2.38
CA SER A 82 1.77 -4.84 -3.60
C SER A 82 1.71 -6.32 -3.28
N SER A 83 1.04 -7.08 -4.13
CA SER A 83 1.00 -8.54 -4.03
C SER A 83 2.37 -9.16 -4.35
N LYS A 84 2.58 -10.43 -3.98
CA LYS A 84 3.87 -11.14 -4.12
C LYS A 84 4.46 -11.11 -5.54
N ASN A 85 3.62 -11.06 -6.57
CA ASN A 85 4.08 -11.03 -7.97
C ASN A 85 4.06 -9.62 -8.58
N GLY A 86 3.75 -8.58 -7.79
CA GLY A 86 3.68 -7.19 -8.23
C GLY A 86 2.59 -6.93 -9.28
N LYS A 87 1.63 -7.84 -9.47
CA LYS A 87 0.56 -7.68 -10.48
C LYS A 87 -0.65 -6.92 -9.98
N LYS A 88 -0.77 -6.76 -8.67
CA LYS A 88 -1.89 -6.11 -8.01
C LYS A 88 -1.35 -5.25 -6.89
N ASP A 89 -1.84 -4.03 -6.85
CA ASP A 89 -1.55 -3.06 -5.82
C ASP A 89 -2.86 -2.57 -5.21
N ASP A 90 -2.78 -2.10 -3.97
CA ASP A 90 -3.80 -1.31 -3.31
C ASP A 90 -3.14 -0.17 -2.55
N GLU A 91 -3.87 0.92 -2.33
CA GLU A 91 -3.33 2.12 -1.70
C GLU A 91 -4.15 2.52 -0.48
N ALA A 92 -3.47 2.94 0.57
CA ALA A 92 -4.09 3.57 1.73
C ALA A 92 -3.45 4.94 1.99
N VAL A 93 -4.28 5.91 2.38
CA VAL A 93 -3.87 7.30 2.63
C VAL A 93 -4.31 7.73 4.02
N ILE A 94 -3.40 8.35 4.77
CA ILE A 94 -3.66 8.98 6.06
C ILE A 94 -3.13 10.40 6.08
N THR A 95 -3.85 11.30 6.73
CA THR A 95 -3.44 12.70 6.90
C THR A 95 -2.81 12.89 8.27
N ILE A 96 -1.65 13.54 8.28
CA ILE A 96 -0.93 13.98 9.49
C ILE A 96 -0.89 15.50 9.50
N THR A 97 -1.23 16.10 10.63
CA THR A 97 -1.09 17.54 10.87
C THR A 97 0.08 17.77 11.82
N VAL A 98 1.05 18.55 11.37
CA VAL A 98 2.23 18.95 12.16
C VAL A 98 2.06 20.42 12.52
N LYS A 99 2.07 20.70 13.82
CA LYS A 99 2.04 22.04 14.41
C LYS A 99 3.47 22.49 14.71
N ALA A 100 3.62 23.81 14.85
CA ALA A 100 4.92 24.48 15.00
C ALA A 100 5.37 24.48 16.46
#